data_AF-A0A375E5N7-F1
#
_entry.id   AF-A0A375E5N7-F1
#
_cell.length_a   1.000
_cell.length_b   1.000
_cell.length_c   1.000
_cell.angle_alpha   90.00
_cell.angle_beta   90.00
_cell.angle_gamma   90.00
#
_symmetry.space_group_name_H-M   'P 1'
#
loop_
_entity.id
_entity.type
_entity.pdbx_description
1 polymer ?
#
loop_
_entity_poly.entity_id
_entity_poly.type
_entity_poly.pdbx_seq_one_letter_code
_entity_poly.pdbx_strand_id
1 'polypeptide(L)'
;MNHPWLKLGGRRLLPIVQGGMGIGISAHRLAGAVARENGVGTIASIDLRHHHPDLMARLRGSRDKPAIEAANLEALDREIRAARTASEGRGLIAVNVMKAVGSHAALVRQACESGADAIVMGAGLPLDLPELTAGHPRVALIPILSEARGIGLVLRRWMKKGRLPDAIVVEHPAHAGGHLGAATIQDLSEPRFSFSRVLGECRDLFAQLGLAWDSIPLILAGGIDSHAKVRHWLGEGAAAVQLGTAFAVTEECDAHPAFKQVLATARPETLREFTSVAGLPARAVLTPWLQRYLSSEARLQRRARVRECLEGFDCLQACGLRDGIARIGQFCIDLKLAQAVRGDVERGLFFRGRGALPFGEAIRPVAELIHYLLTGEKPAGLAAAAG
;
A
#
# COMPACT_ATOMS: atom_id res chain seq x y z
N MET A 1 29.31 0.35 5.92
CA MET A 1 28.34 0.95 4.97
C MET A 1 27.51 1.99 5.73
N ASN A 2 27.64 3.28 5.41
CA ASN A 2 26.86 4.37 6.04
C ASN A 2 25.67 4.71 5.13
N HIS A 3 24.54 4.02 5.31
CA HIS A 3 23.28 4.51 4.78
C HIS A 3 22.66 5.50 5.79
N PRO A 4 21.95 6.54 5.35
CA PRO A 4 21.21 7.39 6.27
C PRO A 4 20.14 6.57 6.98
N TRP A 5 20.01 6.76 8.30
CA TRP A 5 18.95 6.17 9.10
C TRP A 5 17.65 6.93 8.89
N LEU A 6 16.54 6.21 8.70
CA LEU A 6 15.22 6.82 8.80
C LEU A 6 14.92 7.10 10.28
N LYS A 7 14.63 8.36 10.61
CA LYS A 7 14.14 8.75 11.93
C LYS A 7 12.62 8.89 11.86
N LEU A 8 11.89 8.05 12.58
CA LEU A 8 10.43 8.04 12.56
C LEU A 8 9.87 7.54 13.90
N GLY A 9 8.88 8.24 14.47
CA GLY A 9 8.27 7.84 15.75
C GLY A 9 9.27 7.70 16.90
N GLY A 10 10.34 8.51 16.91
CA GLY A 10 11.42 8.43 17.90
C GLY A 10 12.39 7.25 17.72
N ARG A 11 12.27 6.47 16.65
CA ARG A 11 13.12 5.30 16.36
C ARG A 11 14.13 5.60 15.24
N ARG A 12 15.23 4.84 15.24
CA ARG A 12 16.21 4.79 14.14
C ARG A 12 16.01 3.49 13.37
N LEU A 13 15.53 3.61 12.14
CA LEU A 13 15.10 2.52 11.29
C LEU A 13 15.96 2.43 10.04
N LEU A 14 16.06 1.24 9.45
CA LEU A 14 16.59 1.10 8.10
C LEU A 14 15.73 1.94 7.14
N PRO A 15 16.30 2.54 6.08
CA PRO A 15 15.58 3.38 5.13
C PRO A 15 14.73 2.56 4.14
N ILE A 16 14.11 1.48 4.62
CA ILE A 16 13.32 0.52 3.86
C ILE A 16 11.92 0.41 4.48
N VAL A 17 10.91 0.71 3.66
CA VAL A 17 9.50 0.62 4.02
C VAL A 17 8.82 -0.40 3.12
N GLN A 18 8.12 -1.36 3.72
CA GLN A 18 7.22 -2.23 2.97
C GLN A 18 5.86 -1.53 2.84
N GLY A 19 5.36 -1.39 1.60
CA GLY A 19 4.08 -0.73 1.34
C GLY A 19 2.89 -1.64 1.63
N GLY A 20 1.84 -1.13 2.29
CA GLY A 20 0.66 -1.93 2.67
C GLY A 20 -0.22 -2.33 1.49
N MET A 21 -0.53 -3.62 1.38
CA MET A 21 -1.28 -4.27 0.30
C MET A 21 -2.51 -5.01 0.86
N GLY A 22 -3.70 -4.54 0.47
CA GLY A 22 -5.00 -4.89 1.06
C GLY A 22 -5.40 -6.37 0.99
N ILE A 23 -6.48 -6.71 1.72
CA ILE A 23 -7.17 -8.01 1.69
C ILE A 23 -6.25 -9.14 2.20
N GLY A 24 -5.28 -8.78 3.04
CA GLY A 24 -4.35 -9.73 3.63
C GLY A 24 -3.15 -10.09 2.75
N ILE A 25 -2.82 -9.34 1.69
CA ILE A 25 -1.54 -9.55 0.98
C ILE A 25 -0.36 -9.18 1.90
N SER A 26 -0.48 -8.06 2.63
CA SER A 26 0.43 -7.70 3.73
C SER A 26 -0.33 -7.71 5.05
N ALA A 27 -0.11 -8.77 5.82
CA ALA A 27 -0.67 -8.97 7.15
C ALA A 27 0.49 -9.17 8.14
N HIS A 28 0.26 -9.90 9.24
CA HIS A 28 1.22 -9.98 10.33
C HIS A 28 2.56 -10.62 9.96
N ARG A 29 2.59 -11.63 9.07
CA ARG A 29 3.84 -12.34 8.78
C ARG A 29 4.79 -11.44 8.03
N LEU A 30 4.31 -10.78 6.97
CA LEU A 30 5.13 -9.87 6.18
C LEU A 30 5.54 -8.64 6.98
N ALA A 31 4.57 -7.94 7.59
CA ALA A 31 4.85 -6.72 8.33
C ALA A 31 5.77 -6.98 9.54
N GLY A 32 5.52 -8.07 10.27
CA GLY A 32 6.35 -8.50 11.39
C GLY A 32 7.77 -8.84 10.95
N ALA A 33 7.95 -9.57 9.85
CA ALA A 33 9.28 -9.90 9.31
C ALA A 33 10.08 -8.65 8.90
N VAL A 34 9.44 -7.70 8.21
CA VAL A 34 10.10 -6.43 7.83
C VAL A 34 10.51 -5.62 9.05
N ALA A 35 9.64 -5.53 10.05
CA ALA A 35 9.95 -4.83 11.30
C ALA A 35 11.05 -5.55 12.10
N ARG A 36 11.09 -6.90 12.06
CA ARG A 36 12.15 -7.70 12.69
C ARG A 36 13.54 -7.39 12.12
N GLU A 37 13.63 -7.05 10.84
CA GLU A 37 14.86 -6.55 10.20
C GLU A 37 15.13 -5.06 10.49
N ASN A 38 14.40 -4.44 11.43
CA ASN A 38 14.49 -3.02 11.77
C ASN A 38 14.04 -2.04 10.65
N GLY A 39 13.22 -2.53 9.71
CA GLY A 39 12.51 -1.69 8.73
C GLY A 39 11.14 -1.22 9.24
N VAL A 40 10.35 -0.65 8.33
CA VAL A 40 8.92 -0.33 8.56
C VAL A 40 8.06 -1.39 7.88
N GLY A 41 7.44 -2.26 8.68
CA GLY A 41 6.45 -3.23 8.21
C GLY A 41 5.05 -2.61 8.22
N THR A 42 4.30 -2.78 7.13
CA THR A 42 2.99 -2.15 6.96
C THR A 42 1.89 -3.19 6.70
N ILE A 43 0.97 -3.32 7.65
CA ILE A 43 -0.27 -4.09 7.50
C ILE A 43 -1.27 -3.27 6.68
N ALA A 44 -2.06 -3.90 5.83
CA ALA A 44 -3.19 -3.22 5.20
C ALA A 44 -4.51 -3.60 5.88
N SER A 45 -5.24 -2.59 6.34
CA SER A 45 -6.41 -2.76 7.22
C SER A 45 -7.69 -3.30 6.56
N ILE A 46 -7.75 -3.32 5.23
CA ILE A 46 -8.97 -3.67 4.51
C ILE A 46 -9.15 -5.18 4.44
N ASP A 47 -10.32 -5.63 4.91
CA ASP A 47 -10.82 -7.00 4.96
C ASP A 47 -9.80 -8.09 5.34
N LEU A 48 -9.23 -7.99 6.54
CA LEU A 48 -8.29 -8.97 7.07
C LEU A 48 -8.97 -10.26 7.54
N ARG A 49 -10.30 -10.31 7.56
CA ARG A 49 -11.08 -11.49 8.00
C ARG A 49 -10.71 -12.75 7.23
N HIS A 50 -10.26 -12.62 5.98
CA HIS A 50 -9.85 -13.77 5.17
C HIS A 50 -8.69 -14.59 5.73
N HIS A 51 -7.91 -14.03 6.67
CA HIS A 51 -6.87 -14.77 7.40
C HIS A 51 -7.38 -15.50 8.65
N HIS A 52 -8.65 -15.29 9.02
CA HIS A 52 -9.24 -15.85 10.23
C HIS A 52 -10.45 -16.73 9.88
N PRO A 53 -10.23 -18.05 9.70
CA PRO A 53 -11.30 -18.99 9.35
C PRO A 53 -12.46 -18.98 10.33
N ASP A 54 -12.21 -18.73 11.62
CA ASP A 54 -13.23 -18.59 12.66
C ASP A 54 -14.15 -17.39 12.41
N LEU A 55 -13.59 -16.22 12.07
CA LEU A 55 -14.37 -15.01 11.75
C LEU A 55 -15.19 -15.19 10.47
N MET A 56 -14.59 -15.81 9.44
CA MET A 56 -15.28 -16.12 8.19
C MET A 56 -16.41 -17.14 8.38
N ALA A 57 -16.21 -18.16 9.23
CA ALA A 57 -17.23 -19.15 9.55
C ALA A 57 -18.40 -18.54 10.33
N ARG A 58 -18.09 -17.69 11.33
CA ARG A 58 -19.09 -17.00 12.16
C ARG A 58 -20.05 -16.14 11.34
N LEU A 59 -19.59 -15.57 10.23
CA LEU A 59 -20.35 -14.64 9.39
C LEU A 59 -20.77 -15.24 8.05
N ARG A 60 -20.66 -16.56 7.86
CA ARG A 60 -20.96 -17.21 6.58
C ARG A 60 -22.40 -16.93 6.15
N GLY A 61 -22.57 -16.30 4.99
CA GLY A 61 -23.88 -15.93 4.44
C GLY A 61 -24.56 -14.76 5.15
N SER A 62 -23.94 -14.18 6.18
CA SER A 62 -24.45 -12.98 6.84
C SER A 62 -24.37 -11.77 5.92
N ARG A 63 -25.38 -10.91 6.00
CA ARG A 63 -25.39 -9.57 5.42
C ARG A 63 -25.56 -8.49 6.49
N ASP A 64 -25.35 -8.86 7.74
CA ASP A 64 -25.31 -7.92 8.86
C ASP A 64 -23.99 -7.12 8.77
N LYS A 65 -24.10 -5.93 8.19
CA LYS A 65 -22.97 -5.03 7.98
C LYS A 65 -22.26 -4.67 9.30
N PRO A 66 -22.94 -4.21 10.37
CA PRO A 66 -22.30 -4.01 11.67
C PRO A 66 -21.52 -5.22 12.18
N ALA A 67 -22.07 -6.43 12.07
CA ALA A 67 -21.38 -7.64 12.51
C ALA A 67 -20.13 -7.95 11.66
N ILE A 68 -20.23 -7.72 10.35
CA ILE A 68 -19.09 -7.85 9.41
C ILE A 68 -17.99 -6.85 9.75
N GLU A 69 -18.35 -5.58 9.92
CA GLU A 69 -17.39 -4.53 10.25
C GLU A 69 -16.72 -4.79 11.60
N ALA A 70 -17.47 -5.21 12.62
CA ALA A 70 -16.93 -5.59 13.92
C ALA A 70 -15.92 -6.75 13.81
N ALA A 71 -16.22 -7.78 13.01
CA ALA A 71 -15.27 -8.86 12.77
C ALA A 71 -14.03 -8.40 12.00
N ASN A 72 -14.14 -7.40 11.12
CA ASN A 72 -12.98 -6.84 10.45
C ASN A 72 -12.09 -6.03 11.41
N LEU A 73 -12.68 -5.33 12.38
CA LEU A 73 -11.93 -4.67 13.46
C LEU A 73 -11.23 -5.69 14.37
N GLU A 74 -11.91 -6.80 14.69
CA GLU A 74 -11.32 -7.92 15.44
C GLU A 74 -10.15 -8.56 14.69
N ALA A 75 -10.29 -8.78 13.38
CA ALA A 75 -9.20 -9.25 12.52
C ALA A 75 -8.00 -8.28 12.56
N LEU A 76 -8.25 -6.98 12.42
CA LEU A 76 -7.20 -5.96 12.45
C LEU A 76 -6.43 -5.96 13.78
N ASP A 77 -7.12 -6.08 14.93
CA ASP A 77 -6.47 -6.19 16.24
C ASP A 77 -5.54 -7.41 16.31
N ARG A 78 -6.04 -8.58 15.92
CA ARG A 78 -5.27 -9.83 15.92
C ARG A 78 -4.02 -9.72 15.06
N GLU A 79 -4.15 -9.18 13.85
CA GLU A 79 -3.03 -9.00 12.91
C GLU A 79 -1.99 -8.00 13.41
N ILE A 80 -2.39 -6.88 14.01
CA ILE A 80 -1.45 -5.92 14.61
C ILE A 80 -0.69 -6.55 15.78
N ARG A 81 -1.38 -7.22 16.69
CA ARG A 81 -0.74 -7.88 17.84
C ARG A 81 0.23 -8.99 17.42
N ALA A 82 -0.16 -9.79 16.43
CA ALA A 82 0.69 -10.83 15.88
C ALA A 82 1.94 -10.23 15.20
N ALA A 83 1.81 -9.14 14.45
CA ALA A 83 2.94 -8.49 13.80
C ALA A 83 3.93 -7.91 14.82
N ARG A 84 3.42 -7.29 15.90
CA ARG A 84 4.25 -6.78 17.01
C ARG A 84 5.00 -7.89 17.73
N THR A 85 4.38 -9.06 17.88
CA THR A 85 5.04 -10.24 18.45
C THR A 85 6.14 -10.74 17.51
N ALA A 86 5.82 -10.89 16.23
CA ALA A 86 6.75 -11.37 15.20
C ALA A 86 7.92 -10.41 14.91
N SER A 87 7.79 -9.13 15.27
CA SER A 87 8.87 -8.14 15.13
C SER A 87 9.92 -8.21 16.23
N GLU A 88 9.66 -8.93 17.32
CA GLU A 88 10.54 -9.03 18.49
C GLU A 88 10.91 -7.65 19.08
N GLY A 89 9.96 -6.71 19.01
CA GLY A 89 10.16 -5.33 19.48
C GLY A 89 11.05 -4.47 18.58
N ARG A 90 11.57 -5.00 17.47
CA ARG A 90 12.37 -4.26 16.48
C ARG A 90 11.49 -3.55 15.46
N GLY A 91 12.10 -2.57 14.77
CA GLY A 91 11.47 -1.84 13.68
C GLY A 91 10.23 -1.06 14.09
N LEU A 92 9.30 -0.92 13.15
CA LEU A 92 8.05 -0.20 13.30
C LEU A 92 6.90 -0.96 12.63
N ILE A 93 5.75 -1.08 13.30
CA ILE A 93 4.51 -1.63 12.73
C ILE A 93 3.57 -0.49 12.34
N ALA A 94 3.44 -0.27 11.04
CA ALA A 94 2.52 0.67 10.43
C ALA A 94 1.23 -0.03 9.98
N VAL A 95 0.13 0.72 9.90
CA VAL A 95 -1.14 0.26 9.34
C VAL A 95 -1.57 1.20 8.22
N ASN A 96 -1.69 0.67 7.01
CA ASN A 96 -2.26 1.35 5.87
C ASN A 96 -3.79 1.31 5.94
N VAL A 97 -4.42 2.48 6.01
CA VAL A 97 -5.87 2.67 5.94
C VAL A 97 -6.18 3.55 4.74
N MET A 98 -6.91 3.03 3.77
CA MET A 98 -7.27 3.78 2.57
C MET A 98 -8.40 4.77 2.86
N LYS A 99 -8.25 6.03 2.43
CA LYS A 99 -9.29 7.04 2.61
C LYS A 99 -10.59 6.70 1.87
N ALA A 100 -10.52 5.96 0.76
CA ALA A 100 -11.68 5.52 -0.01
C ALA A 100 -12.57 4.48 0.70
N VAL A 101 -12.11 3.86 1.79
CA VAL A 101 -12.87 2.84 2.54
C VAL A 101 -13.95 3.49 3.39
N GLY A 102 -15.16 2.90 3.37
CA GLY A 102 -16.31 3.41 4.12
C GLY A 102 -16.00 3.54 5.61
N SER A 103 -15.47 2.48 6.20
CA SER A 103 -15.14 2.35 7.61
C SER A 103 -13.76 2.87 8.02
N HIS A 104 -13.07 3.66 7.19
CA HIS A 104 -11.69 4.12 7.46
C HIS A 104 -11.53 4.75 8.86
N ALA A 105 -12.50 5.54 9.34
CA ALA A 105 -12.44 6.14 10.67
C ALA A 105 -12.41 5.09 11.80
N ALA A 106 -13.21 4.02 11.68
CA ALA A 106 -13.20 2.91 12.64
C ALA A 106 -11.89 2.11 12.56
N LEU A 107 -11.39 1.85 11.34
CA LEU A 107 -10.11 1.17 11.11
C LEU A 107 -8.93 1.95 11.71
N VAL A 108 -8.90 3.28 11.58
CA VAL A 108 -7.86 4.14 12.19
C VAL A 108 -7.89 4.02 13.71
N ARG A 109 -9.07 4.16 14.34
CA ARG A 109 -9.20 4.07 15.80
C ARG A 109 -8.77 2.70 16.31
N GLN A 110 -9.28 1.62 15.70
CA GLN A 110 -8.89 0.27 16.05
C GLN A 110 -7.39 0.04 15.89
N ALA A 111 -6.78 0.53 14.80
CA ALA A 111 -5.34 0.41 14.60
C ALA A 111 -4.54 1.08 15.73
N CYS A 112 -4.95 2.28 16.14
CA CYS A 112 -4.34 2.99 17.27
C CYS A 112 -4.52 2.24 18.60
N GLU A 113 -5.73 1.76 18.89
CA GLU A 113 -6.07 0.99 20.10
C GLU A 113 -5.31 -0.35 20.17
N SER A 114 -5.09 -0.98 19.02
CA SER A 114 -4.35 -2.25 18.91
C SER A 114 -2.82 -2.07 19.02
N GLY A 115 -2.34 -0.82 19.05
CA GLY A 115 -0.93 -0.50 19.24
C GLY A 115 -0.11 -0.37 17.95
N ALA A 116 -0.71 0.06 16.84
CA ALA A 116 0.05 0.49 15.67
C ALA A 116 1.02 1.63 16.04
N ASP A 117 2.25 1.58 15.54
CA ASP A 117 3.22 2.66 15.74
C ASP A 117 3.00 3.81 14.74
N ALA A 118 2.40 3.53 13.58
CA ALA A 118 2.07 4.54 12.56
C ALA A 118 0.78 4.21 11.80
N ILE A 119 0.09 5.26 11.32
CA ILE A 119 -0.99 5.17 10.33
C ILE A 119 -0.49 5.73 9.01
N VAL A 120 -0.56 4.90 7.97
CA VAL A 120 -0.30 5.28 6.59
C VAL A 120 -1.64 5.46 5.88
N MET A 121 -1.84 6.53 5.11
CA MET A 121 -3.12 6.78 4.43
C MET A 121 -2.93 7.27 2.99
N GLY A 122 -3.39 6.46 2.03
CA GLY A 122 -3.51 6.82 0.62
C GLY A 122 -4.95 6.77 0.10
N ALA A 123 -5.12 6.72 -1.22
CA ALA A 123 -6.43 6.64 -1.90
C ALA A 123 -7.40 7.79 -1.53
N GLY A 124 -6.86 9.00 -1.38
CA GLY A 124 -7.60 10.22 -1.04
C GLY A 124 -6.77 11.14 -0.14
N LEU A 125 -7.23 12.39 0.04
CA LEU A 125 -6.55 13.33 0.93
C LEU A 125 -6.90 13.05 2.40
N PRO A 126 -5.90 12.82 3.27
CA PRO A 126 -6.12 12.45 4.68
C PRO A 126 -6.36 13.69 5.55
N LEU A 127 -7.29 14.56 5.15
CA LEU A 127 -7.44 15.86 5.81
C LEU A 127 -7.92 15.74 7.26
N ASP A 128 -8.68 14.70 7.60
CA ASP A 128 -9.30 14.41 8.91
C ASP A 128 -8.49 13.45 9.80
N LEU A 129 -7.36 12.94 9.30
CA LEU A 129 -6.55 11.96 10.03
C LEU A 129 -6.04 12.48 11.39
N PRO A 130 -5.58 13.74 11.55
CA PRO A 130 -5.15 14.25 12.85
C PRO A 130 -6.24 14.18 13.93
N GLU A 131 -7.50 14.45 13.58
CA GLU A 131 -8.62 14.36 14.52
C GLU A 131 -8.95 12.92 14.89
N LEU A 132 -8.90 12.00 13.92
CA LEU A 132 -9.15 10.58 14.15
C LEU A 132 -8.14 9.96 15.12
N THR A 133 -6.93 10.52 15.19
CA THR A 133 -5.82 10.03 16.02
C THR A 133 -5.54 10.92 17.24
N ALA A 134 -6.40 11.89 17.57
CA ALA A 134 -6.15 12.86 18.64
C ALA A 134 -5.89 12.22 20.02
N GLY A 135 -6.56 11.09 20.31
CA GLY A 135 -6.33 10.30 21.54
C GLY A 135 -5.02 9.50 21.57
N HIS A 136 -4.27 9.47 20.46
CA HIS A 136 -3.06 8.66 20.29
C HIS A 136 -1.90 9.49 19.70
N PRO A 137 -1.43 10.55 20.39
CA PRO A 137 -0.48 11.52 19.83
C PRO A 137 0.90 10.95 19.47
N ARG A 138 1.24 9.76 20.00
CA ARG A 138 2.49 9.04 19.71
C ARG A 138 2.45 8.23 18.42
N VAL A 139 1.26 8.00 17.85
CA VAL A 139 1.12 7.29 16.58
C VAL A 139 1.56 8.23 15.46
N ALA A 140 2.55 7.79 14.68
CA ALA A 140 3.06 8.57 13.56
C ALA A 140 2.04 8.62 12.41
N LEU A 141 1.90 9.76 11.76
CA LEU A 141 0.92 9.97 10.68
C LEU A 141 1.64 10.18 9.34
N ILE A 142 1.36 9.30 8.37
CA ILE A 142 2.11 9.21 7.12
C ILE A 142 1.14 9.23 5.92
N PRO A 143 0.82 10.41 5.36
CA PRO A 143 0.04 10.51 4.13
C PRO A 143 0.82 9.98 2.92
N ILE A 144 0.12 9.34 1.98
CA ILE A 144 0.63 8.98 0.65
C ILE A 144 0.13 10.00 -0.36
N LEU A 145 1.04 10.66 -1.07
CA LEU A 145 0.77 11.73 -2.03
C LEU A 145 1.70 11.57 -3.24
N SER A 146 1.34 12.11 -4.40
CA SER A 146 2.13 11.93 -5.63
C SER A 146 2.84 13.20 -6.13
N GLU A 147 2.44 14.38 -5.67
CA GLU A 147 2.98 15.67 -6.15
C GLU A 147 3.04 16.71 -5.01
N ALA A 148 3.91 17.71 -5.16
CA ALA A 148 4.13 18.76 -4.16
C ALA A 148 2.87 19.59 -3.88
N ARG A 149 1.98 19.77 -4.86
CA ARG A 149 0.69 20.45 -4.67
C ARG A 149 -0.18 19.76 -3.61
N GLY A 150 -0.29 18.44 -3.68
CA GLY A 150 -1.04 17.64 -2.70
C GLY A 150 -0.38 17.70 -1.33
N ILE A 151 0.95 17.64 -1.27
CA ILE A 151 1.76 17.79 -0.05
C ILE A 151 1.47 19.13 0.62
N GLY A 152 1.57 20.23 -0.13
CA GLY A 152 1.31 21.58 0.39
C GLY A 152 -0.11 21.76 0.93
N LEU A 153 -1.11 21.12 0.31
CA LEU A 153 -2.48 21.14 0.82
C LEU A 153 -2.62 20.44 2.17
N VAL A 154 -2.03 19.24 2.31
CA VAL A 154 -2.04 18.48 3.58
C VAL A 154 -1.28 19.25 4.66
N LEU A 155 -0.06 19.72 4.37
CA LEU A 155 0.75 20.49 5.33
C LEU A 155 0.00 21.71 5.85
N ARG A 156 -0.51 22.57 4.95
CA ARG A 156 -1.27 23.77 5.36
C ARG A 156 -2.51 23.43 6.19
N ARG A 157 -3.22 22.34 5.86
CA ARG A 157 -4.42 21.93 6.60
C ARG A 157 -4.07 21.39 7.99
N TRP A 158 -3.04 20.56 8.09
CA TRP A 158 -2.64 19.94 9.35
C TRP A 158 -1.93 20.93 10.28
N MET A 159 -1.11 21.86 9.75
CA MET A 159 -0.49 22.94 10.54
C MET A 159 -1.56 23.78 11.27
N LYS A 160 -2.68 24.10 10.61
CA LYS A 160 -3.82 24.79 11.25
C LYS A 160 -4.46 24.00 12.39
N LYS A 161 -4.23 22.69 12.44
CA LYS A 161 -4.67 21.78 13.51
C LYS A 161 -3.58 21.49 14.54
N GLY A 162 -2.42 22.16 14.44
CA GLY A 162 -1.29 21.96 15.35
C GLY A 162 -0.57 20.62 15.17
N ARG A 163 -0.70 19.96 14.01
CA ARG A 163 0.00 18.70 13.71
C ARG A 163 0.72 18.80 12.36
N LEU A 164 1.87 18.16 12.25
CA LEU A 164 2.54 17.91 10.98
C LEU A 164 2.57 16.40 10.72
N PRO A 165 2.65 15.97 9.45
CA PRO A 165 3.01 14.59 9.13
C PRO A 165 4.36 14.23 9.73
N ASP A 166 4.46 13.00 10.25
CA ASP A 166 5.70 12.46 10.79
C ASP A 166 6.64 11.93 9.68
N ALA A 167 6.06 11.67 8.50
CA ALA A 167 6.74 11.42 7.22
C ALA A 167 5.72 11.58 6.10
N ILE A 168 6.15 11.62 4.85
CA ILE A 168 5.26 11.59 3.68
C ILE A 168 5.76 10.54 2.70
N VAL A 169 4.89 9.65 2.27
CA VAL A 169 5.18 8.77 1.14
C VAL A 169 4.88 9.51 -0.16
N VAL A 170 5.90 9.65 -1.00
CA VAL A 170 5.78 10.20 -2.36
C VAL A 170 5.66 9.04 -3.34
N GLU A 171 4.46 8.75 -3.79
CA GLU A 171 4.19 7.63 -4.70
C GLU A 171 4.16 8.08 -6.16
N HIS A 172 5.00 7.46 -6.99
CA HIS A 172 5.04 7.71 -8.43
C HIS A 172 3.97 6.89 -9.18
N PRO A 173 2.90 7.51 -9.74
CA PRO A 173 1.78 6.79 -10.34
C PRO A 173 2.18 5.95 -11.57
N ALA A 174 3.14 6.44 -12.37
CA ALA A 174 3.68 5.67 -13.50
C ALA A 174 4.32 4.32 -13.09
N HIS A 175 4.75 4.13 -11.85
CA HIS A 175 5.58 2.97 -11.48
C HIS A 175 4.99 2.09 -10.38
N ALA A 176 4.17 2.65 -9.49
CA ALA A 176 3.52 1.93 -8.40
C ALA A 176 2.55 0.81 -8.88
N GLY A 177 2.20 -0.11 -8.00
CA GLY A 177 1.16 -1.11 -8.23
C GLY A 177 -0.11 -0.76 -7.45
N GLY A 178 -1.23 -1.41 -7.76
CA GLY A 178 -2.47 -1.13 -7.05
C GLY A 178 -3.16 0.12 -7.55
N HIS A 179 -3.83 0.85 -6.67
CA HIS A 179 -4.42 2.15 -6.98
C HIS A 179 -3.33 3.22 -7.04
N LEU A 180 -3.44 4.13 -8.01
CA LEU A 180 -2.39 5.08 -8.36
C LEU A 180 -2.85 6.51 -8.03
N GLY A 181 -1.95 7.32 -7.46
CA GLY A 181 -2.21 8.71 -7.07
C GLY A 181 -2.36 9.72 -8.21
N ALA A 182 -3.15 9.40 -9.24
CA ALA A 182 -3.49 10.30 -10.35
C ALA A 182 -5.02 10.38 -10.55
N ALA A 183 -5.48 11.46 -11.20
CA ALA A 183 -6.91 11.65 -11.45
C ALA A 183 -7.43 10.73 -12.57
N THR A 184 -6.65 10.58 -13.62
CA THR A 184 -6.96 9.72 -14.77
C THR A 184 -5.77 8.80 -15.12
N ILE A 185 -6.01 7.81 -15.98
CA ILE A 185 -4.95 6.92 -16.48
C ILE A 185 -3.97 7.69 -17.36
N GLN A 186 -4.45 8.67 -18.10
CA GLN A 186 -3.66 9.51 -19.00
C GLN A 186 -2.64 10.35 -18.23
N ASP A 187 -2.98 10.76 -17.01
CA ASP A 187 -2.11 11.56 -16.17
C ASP A 187 -0.91 10.76 -15.61
N LEU A 188 -0.92 9.43 -15.66
CA LEU A 188 0.04 8.60 -14.90
C LEU A 188 1.51 8.90 -15.20
N SER A 189 1.82 9.33 -16.43
CA SER A 189 3.16 9.67 -16.91
C SER A 189 3.47 11.17 -16.87
N GLU A 190 2.62 12.00 -16.26
CA GLU A 190 2.84 13.43 -16.17
C GLU A 190 4.17 13.76 -15.47
N PRO A 191 5.01 14.66 -16.03
CA PRO A 191 6.32 15.00 -15.46
C PRO A 191 6.27 15.54 -14.02
N ARG A 192 5.12 16.06 -13.58
CA ARG A 192 4.89 16.51 -12.20
C ARG A 192 5.07 15.44 -11.13
N PHE A 193 5.00 14.16 -11.52
CA PHE A 193 5.18 13.03 -10.61
C PHE A 193 6.63 12.54 -10.53
N SER A 194 7.53 13.08 -11.35
CA SER A 194 8.96 12.74 -11.29
C SER A 194 9.53 13.02 -9.90
N PHE A 195 10.25 12.05 -9.33
CA PHE A 195 10.84 12.20 -7.99
C PHE A 195 11.75 13.42 -7.88
N SER A 196 12.63 13.67 -8.85
CA SER A 196 13.51 14.85 -8.83
C SER A 196 12.72 16.15 -8.77
N ARG A 197 11.62 16.24 -9.53
CA ARG A 197 10.75 17.41 -9.53
C ARG A 197 10.01 17.55 -8.20
N VAL A 198 9.41 16.48 -7.69
CA VAL A 198 8.68 16.52 -6.41
C VAL A 198 9.62 16.87 -5.26
N LEU A 199 10.84 16.31 -5.21
CA LEU A 199 11.84 16.66 -4.20
C LEU A 199 12.23 18.13 -4.28
N GLY A 200 12.50 18.65 -5.48
CA GLY A 200 12.81 20.08 -5.68
C GLY A 200 11.66 21.00 -5.23
N GLU A 201 10.44 20.74 -5.70
CA GLU A 201 9.26 21.51 -5.31
C GLU A 201 8.94 21.40 -3.81
N CYS A 202 9.24 20.26 -3.17
CA CYS A 202 9.10 20.10 -1.72
C CYS A 202 10.15 20.92 -0.94
N ARG A 203 11.38 21.08 -1.45
CA ARG A 203 12.39 21.96 -0.83
C ARG A 203 11.88 23.40 -0.78
N ASP A 204 11.36 23.88 -1.90
CA ASP A 204 10.80 25.23 -2.00
C ASP A 204 9.58 25.39 -1.09
N LEU A 205 8.66 24.42 -1.11
CA LEU A 205 7.48 24.41 -0.26
C LEU A 205 7.83 24.42 1.24
N PHE A 206 8.81 23.62 1.66
CA PHE A 206 9.21 23.54 3.07
C PHE A 206 9.83 24.87 3.51
N ALA A 207 10.70 25.46 2.68
CA ALA A 207 11.26 26.79 2.93
C ALA A 207 10.17 27.86 3.06
N GLN A 208 9.17 27.86 2.17
CA GLN A 208 8.02 28.78 2.22
C GLN A 208 7.18 28.62 3.50
N LEU A 209 7.10 27.40 4.04
CA LEU A 209 6.36 27.10 5.27
C LEU A 209 7.22 27.26 6.54
N GLY A 210 8.50 27.66 6.41
CA GLY A 210 9.43 27.78 7.53
C GLY A 210 9.83 26.43 8.15
N LEU A 211 9.79 25.35 7.38
CA LEU A 211 10.13 24.00 7.81
C LEU A 211 11.55 23.64 7.35
N ALA A 212 12.34 23.04 8.24
CA ALA A 212 13.63 22.47 7.86
C ALA A 212 13.42 21.28 6.92
N TRP A 213 14.34 21.07 5.97
CA TRP A 213 14.23 19.99 4.98
C TRP A 213 14.08 18.60 5.62
N ASP A 214 14.80 18.36 6.71
CA ASP A 214 14.84 17.09 7.43
C ASP A 214 13.73 16.95 8.50
N SER A 215 12.86 17.95 8.65
CA SER A 215 11.77 17.91 9.65
C SER A 215 10.65 16.94 9.28
N ILE A 216 10.42 16.70 7.99
CA ILE A 216 9.40 15.76 7.49
C ILE A 216 10.07 14.82 6.48
N PRO A 217 10.45 13.59 6.91
CA PRO A 217 11.04 12.57 6.05
C PRO A 217 10.19 12.30 4.80
N LEU A 218 10.78 12.42 3.61
CA LEU A 218 10.15 12.02 2.36
C LEU A 218 10.57 10.60 1.97
N ILE A 219 9.58 9.72 1.79
CA ILE A 219 9.75 8.30 1.49
C ILE A 219 9.31 8.05 0.05
N LEU A 220 10.23 7.72 -0.85
CA LEU A 220 9.87 7.55 -2.27
C LEU A 220 9.32 6.16 -2.56
N ALA A 221 8.19 6.07 -3.26
CA ALA A 221 7.52 4.81 -3.57
C ALA A 221 7.24 4.66 -5.08
N GLY A 222 7.55 3.47 -5.61
CA GLY A 222 7.29 3.11 -7.01
C GLY A 222 8.54 3.16 -7.89
N GLY A 223 8.79 2.07 -8.64
CA GLY A 223 9.89 1.99 -9.62
C GLY A 223 11.29 1.76 -9.04
N ILE A 224 11.40 1.63 -7.72
CA ILE A 224 12.63 1.32 -6.99
C ILE A 224 12.71 -0.20 -6.81
N ASP A 225 13.65 -0.84 -7.51
CA ASP A 225 13.75 -2.30 -7.64
C ASP A 225 15.18 -2.85 -7.52
N SER A 226 16.15 -2.01 -7.17
CA SER A 226 17.56 -2.42 -7.07
C SER A 226 18.32 -1.59 -6.05
N HIS A 227 19.42 -2.15 -5.52
CA HIS A 227 20.35 -1.43 -4.66
C HIS A 227 20.82 -0.10 -5.26
N ALA A 228 21.13 -0.08 -6.56
CA ALA A 228 21.58 1.13 -7.24
C ALA A 228 20.54 2.25 -7.17
N LYS A 229 19.25 1.94 -7.37
CA LYS A 229 18.16 2.91 -7.25
C LYS A 229 17.93 3.35 -5.81
N VAL A 230 18.03 2.43 -4.84
CA VAL A 230 17.96 2.78 -3.40
C VAL A 230 19.06 3.78 -3.06
N ARG A 231 20.32 3.45 -3.38
CA ARG A 231 21.47 4.32 -3.13
C ARG A 231 21.33 5.67 -3.81
N HIS A 232 20.90 5.69 -5.07
CA HIS A 232 20.68 6.93 -5.83
C HIS A 232 19.68 7.84 -5.11
N TRP A 233 18.47 7.35 -4.82
CA TRP A 233 17.42 8.20 -4.25
C TRP A 233 17.69 8.65 -2.81
N LEU A 234 18.36 7.82 -2.00
CA LEU A 234 18.85 8.26 -0.69
C LEU A 234 19.90 9.38 -0.83
N GLY A 235 20.74 9.32 -1.87
CA GLY A 235 21.72 10.37 -2.19
C GLY A 235 21.07 11.69 -2.67
N GLU A 236 19.94 11.61 -3.38
CA GLU A 236 19.17 12.78 -3.83
C GLU A 236 18.35 13.45 -2.70
N GLY A 237 18.36 12.86 -1.49
CA GLY A 237 17.75 13.41 -0.30
C GLY A 237 16.42 12.77 0.11
N ALA A 238 16.04 11.63 -0.48
CA ALA A 238 14.98 10.81 0.11
C ALA A 238 15.43 10.27 1.48
N ALA A 239 14.52 10.27 2.45
CA ALA A 239 14.80 9.73 3.78
C ALA A 239 14.70 8.19 3.83
N ALA A 240 13.86 7.62 2.97
CA ALA A 240 13.70 6.18 2.80
C ALA A 240 13.07 5.87 1.44
N VAL A 241 13.00 4.57 1.12
CA VAL A 241 12.27 4.06 -0.05
C VAL A 241 11.17 3.10 0.40
N GLN A 242 10.06 3.09 -0.33
CA GLN A 242 8.96 2.16 -0.12
C GLN A 242 8.79 1.23 -1.33
N LEU A 243 8.73 -0.07 -1.06
CA LEU A 243 8.51 -1.11 -2.06
C LEU A 243 7.23 -1.89 -1.73
N GLY A 244 6.39 -2.15 -2.74
CA GLY A 244 5.22 -3.01 -2.63
C GLY A 244 5.48 -4.37 -3.28
N THR A 245 5.56 -4.37 -4.62
CA THR A 245 5.72 -5.60 -5.43
C THR A 245 6.87 -6.49 -4.98
N ALA A 246 8.03 -5.93 -4.64
CA ALA A 246 9.20 -6.70 -4.21
C ALA A 246 8.94 -7.47 -2.90
N PHE A 247 8.22 -6.86 -1.95
CA PHE A 247 7.83 -7.52 -0.71
C PHE A 247 6.65 -8.48 -0.92
N ALA A 248 5.76 -8.22 -1.87
CA ALA A 248 4.62 -9.07 -2.20
C ALA A 248 5.02 -10.47 -2.70
N VAL A 249 6.26 -10.64 -3.18
CA VAL A 249 6.80 -11.91 -3.68
C VAL A 249 7.79 -12.56 -2.71
N THR A 250 7.90 -12.08 -1.47
CA THR A 250 8.75 -12.69 -0.44
C THR A 250 8.10 -13.93 0.18
N GLU A 251 8.89 -14.77 0.85
CA GLU A 251 8.40 -15.97 1.54
C GLU A 251 7.39 -15.64 2.65
N GLU A 252 7.56 -14.50 3.31
CA GLU A 252 6.77 -14.04 4.43
C GLU A 252 5.47 -13.33 4.01
N CYS A 253 5.32 -12.96 2.73
CA CYS A 253 4.05 -12.48 2.20
C CYS A 253 2.91 -13.46 2.56
N ASP A 254 1.81 -12.92 3.07
CA ASP A 254 0.70 -13.68 3.65
C ASP A 254 -0.20 -14.32 2.59
N ALA A 255 -0.03 -13.96 1.32
CA ALA A 255 -0.78 -14.53 0.21
C ALA A 255 -0.30 -15.94 -0.19
N HIS A 256 -1.19 -16.70 -0.83
CA HIS A 256 -0.92 -18.03 -1.36
C HIS A 256 0.31 -18.05 -2.31
N PRO A 257 1.14 -19.12 -2.36
CA PRO A 257 2.30 -19.19 -3.26
C PRO A 257 1.99 -18.88 -4.74
N ALA A 258 0.83 -19.30 -5.24
CA ALA A 258 0.39 -18.98 -6.61
C ALA A 258 0.25 -17.46 -6.87
N PHE A 259 -0.18 -16.68 -5.86
CA PHE A 259 -0.21 -15.22 -5.96
C PHE A 259 1.19 -14.65 -6.19
N LYS A 260 2.15 -15.10 -5.39
CA LYS A 260 3.55 -14.68 -5.48
C LYS A 260 4.11 -15.02 -6.84
N GLN A 261 3.81 -16.21 -7.36
CA GLN A 261 4.25 -16.66 -8.68
C GLN A 261 3.72 -15.75 -9.81
N VAL A 262 2.41 -15.45 -9.83
CA VAL A 262 1.81 -14.51 -10.81
C VAL A 262 2.52 -13.15 -10.79
N LEU A 263 2.80 -12.64 -9.59
CA LEU A 263 3.53 -11.38 -9.44
C LEU A 263 5.01 -11.50 -9.76
N ALA A 264 5.63 -12.67 -9.65
CA ALA A 264 7.04 -12.88 -9.95
C ALA A 264 7.30 -12.98 -11.45
N THR A 265 6.46 -13.74 -12.16
CA THR A 265 6.62 -14.06 -13.59
C THR A 265 5.96 -13.08 -14.55
N ALA A 266 5.12 -12.17 -14.06
CA ALA A 266 4.53 -11.16 -14.92
C ALA A 266 5.62 -10.31 -15.64
N ARG A 267 5.33 -9.98 -16.89
CA ARG A 267 6.22 -9.20 -17.76
C ARG A 267 5.60 -7.84 -18.05
N PRO A 268 6.39 -6.80 -18.40
CA PRO A 268 5.85 -5.47 -18.66
C PRO A 268 4.66 -5.46 -19.64
N GLU A 269 4.67 -6.33 -20.65
CA GLU A 269 3.64 -6.43 -21.70
C GLU A 269 2.32 -7.00 -21.17
N THR A 270 2.36 -7.69 -20.03
CA THR A 270 1.20 -8.26 -19.35
C THR A 270 0.57 -7.29 -18.36
N LEU A 271 1.15 -6.11 -18.13
CA LEU A 271 0.56 -5.13 -17.22
C LEU A 271 -0.52 -4.32 -17.93
N ARG A 272 -1.63 -4.06 -17.24
CA ARG A 272 -2.71 -3.20 -17.72
C ARG A 272 -3.08 -2.17 -16.67
N GLU A 273 -3.38 -0.97 -17.18
CA GLU A 273 -3.91 0.15 -16.42
C GLU A 273 -5.39 0.30 -16.73
N PHE A 274 -6.21 0.52 -15.71
CA PHE A 274 -7.67 0.62 -15.83
C PHE A 274 -8.25 1.42 -14.68
N THR A 275 -9.49 1.90 -14.81
CA THR A 275 -10.19 2.60 -13.72
C THR A 275 -10.89 1.55 -12.84
N SER A 276 -10.46 1.47 -11.59
CA SER A 276 -11.04 0.54 -10.61
C SER A 276 -12.49 0.87 -10.27
N VAL A 277 -13.16 -0.04 -9.57
CA VAL A 277 -14.48 0.20 -8.97
C VAL A 277 -14.48 1.34 -7.94
N ALA A 278 -13.32 1.68 -7.36
CA ALA A 278 -13.18 2.83 -6.46
C ALA A 278 -13.06 4.17 -7.22
N GLY A 279 -13.08 4.15 -8.56
CA GLY A 279 -12.93 5.33 -9.40
C GLY A 279 -11.50 5.85 -9.51
N LEU A 280 -10.54 5.11 -8.99
CA LEU A 280 -9.12 5.43 -9.05
C LEU A 280 -8.44 4.63 -10.18
N PRO A 281 -7.50 5.21 -10.93
CA PRO A 281 -6.60 4.45 -11.80
C PRO A 281 -5.90 3.35 -11.01
N ALA A 282 -5.74 2.18 -11.62
CA ALA A 282 -5.08 1.03 -11.02
C ALA A 282 -4.22 0.25 -12.03
N ARG A 283 -3.20 -0.46 -11.53
CA ARG A 283 -2.31 -1.30 -12.36
C ARG A 283 -2.23 -2.74 -11.86
N ALA A 284 -2.48 -3.67 -12.76
CA ALA A 284 -2.54 -5.11 -12.49
C ALA A 284 -1.95 -5.96 -13.61
N VAL A 285 -1.66 -7.23 -13.28
CA VAL A 285 -1.32 -8.27 -14.24
C VAL A 285 -2.58 -8.68 -15.02
N LEU A 286 -2.46 -8.81 -16.34
CA LEU A 286 -3.50 -9.25 -17.27
C LEU A 286 -3.73 -10.76 -17.14
N THR A 287 -4.37 -11.16 -16.05
CA THR A 287 -4.84 -12.53 -15.84
C THR A 287 -6.09 -12.84 -16.66
N PRO A 288 -6.51 -14.11 -16.78
CA PRO A 288 -7.71 -14.48 -17.52
C PRO A 288 -8.96 -13.71 -17.09
N TRP A 289 -9.12 -13.44 -15.78
CA TRP A 289 -10.22 -12.61 -15.30
C TRP A 289 -10.13 -11.17 -15.79
N LEU A 290 -8.97 -10.51 -15.63
CA LEU A 290 -8.83 -9.11 -16.01
C LEU A 290 -9.03 -8.94 -17.52
N GLN A 291 -8.53 -9.87 -18.33
CA GLN A 291 -8.73 -9.85 -19.77
C GLN A 291 -10.22 -9.94 -20.15
N ARG A 292 -10.97 -10.85 -19.52
CA ARG A 292 -12.43 -10.97 -19.73
C ARG A 292 -13.20 -9.76 -19.22
N TYR A 293 -12.76 -9.16 -18.11
CA TYR A 293 -13.37 -7.94 -17.58
C TYR A 293 -13.18 -6.78 -18.56
N LEU A 294 -11.95 -6.50 -18.99
CA LEU A 294 -11.62 -5.40 -19.89
C LEU A 294 -12.31 -5.54 -21.25
N SER A 295 -12.42 -6.76 -21.80
CA SER A 295 -13.15 -6.98 -23.06
C SER A 295 -14.66 -6.75 -22.94
N SER A 296 -15.21 -6.83 -21.71
CA SER A 296 -16.63 -6.61 -21.43
C SER A 296 -16.94 -5.26 -20.79
N GLU A 297 -15.92 -4.43 -20.48
CA GLU A 297 -16.07 -3.26 -19.61
C GLU A 297 -17.14 -2.29 -20.12
N ALA A 298 -17.05 -1.86 -21.38
CA ALA A 298 -18.02 -0.93 -21.97
C ALA A 298 -19.47 -1.47 -21.92
N ARG A 299 -19.65 -2.79 -22.07
CA ARG A 299 -20.97 -3.44 -21.95
C ARG A 299 -21.45 -3.46 -20.51
N LEU A 300 -20.57 -3.69 -19.55
CA LEU A 300 -20.89 -3.66 -18.11
C LEU A 300 -21.27 -2.25 -17.69
N GLN A 301 -20.52 -1.23 -18.13
CA GLN A 301 -20.78 0.19 -17.86
C GLN A 301 -22.14 0.64 -18.40
N ARG A 302 -22.51 0.25 -19.64
CA ARG A 302 -23.84 0.52 -20.20
C ARG A 302 -25.00 -0.12 -19.41
N ARG A 303 -24.71 -1.17 -18.64
CA ARG A 303 -25.69 -1.89 -17.80
C ARG A 303 -25.54 -1.56 -16.31
N ALA A 304 -24.73 -0.55 -15.99
CA ALA A 304 -24.54 -0.10 -14.62
C ALA A 304 -25.89 0.36 -14.05
N ARG A 305 -26.18 -0.11 -12.85
CA ARG A 305 -27.39 0.20 -12.09
C ARG A 305 -27.11 -0.05 -10.63
N VAL A 306 -27.82 0.67 -9.78
CA VAL A 306 -27.77 0.48 -8.32
C VAL A 306 -28.11 -0.98 -8.00
N ARG A 307 -27.34 -1.55 -7.07
CA ARG A 307 -27.55 -2.91 -6.55
C ARG A 307 -26.98 -3.02 -5.13
N GLU A 308 -27.35 -4.08 -4.44
CA GLU A 308 -26.75 -4.41 -3.16
C GLU A 308 -25.27 -4.77 -3.30
N CYS A 309 -24.49 -4.45 -2.27
CA CYS A 309 -23.09 -4.84 -2.18
C CYS A 309 -22.96 -6.38 -2.24
N LEU A 310 -22.05 -6.90 -3.08
CA LEU A 310 -21.87 -8.34 -3.22
C LEU A 310 -21.37 -8.99 -1.92
N GLU A 311 -20.51 -8.30 -1.18
CA GLU A 311 -19.97 -8.78 0.09
C GLU A 311 -20.82 -8.35 1.31
N GLY A 312 -21.85 -7.53 1.10
CA GLY A 312 -22.82 -7.17 2.14
C GLY A 312 -22.39 -6.13 3.18
N PHE A 313 -21.20 -5.52 3.05
CA PHE A 313 -20.69 -4.56 4.06
C PHE A 313 -20.23 -3.21 3.52
N ASP A 314 -20.41 -2.93 2.23
CA ASP A 314 -20.12 -1.62 1.65
C ASP A 314 -18.67 -1.13 1.86
N CYS A 315 -17.69 -1.96 1.49
CA CYS A 315 -16.28 -1.69 1.74
C CYS A 315 -15.78 -0.29 1.29
N LEU A 316 -16.36 0.29 0.25
CA LEU A 316 -15.98 1.60 -0.30
C LEU A 316 -17.05 2.67 -0.04
N GLN A 317 -16.60 3.91 0.15
CA GLN A 317 -17.46 5.09 0.20
C GLN A 317 -18.25 5.26 -1.10
N ALA A 318 -17.54 5.19 -2.24
CA ALA A 318 -18.12 5.15 -3.58
C ALA A 318 -17.66 3.87 -4.29
N CYS A 319 -18.61 3.10 -4.81
CA CYS A 319 -18.38 1.82 -5.44
C CYS A 319 -19.12 1.77 -6.78
N GLY A 320 -18.37 1.71 -7.88
CA GLY A 320 -18.90 1.66 -9.24
C GLY A 320 -19.97 0.61 -9.46
N LEU A 321 -19.78 -0.58 -8.89
CA LEU A 321 -20.70 -1.70 -9.05
C LEU A 321 -21.97 -1.54 -8.21
N ARG A 322 -21.83 -1.23 -6.91
CA ARG A 322 -22.95 -1.07 -5.96
C ARG A 322 -23.80 0.14 -6.33
N ASP A 323 -23.14 1.28 -6.56
CA ASP A 323 -23.79 2.57 -6.77
C ASP A 323 -24.23 2.78 -8.23
N GLY A 324 -23.91 1.84 -9.13
CA GLY A 324 -24.26 1.94 -10.56
C GLY A 324 -23.56 3.08 -11.30
N ILE A 325 -22.37 3.49 -10.86
CA ILE A 325 -21.63 4.61 -11.46
C ILE A 325 -20.96 4.13 -12.77
N ALA A 326 -21.64 4.35 -13.90
CA ALA A 326 -21.24 3.84 -15.20
C ALA A 326 -19.82 4.22 -15.65
N ARG A 327 -19.28 5.35 -15.21
CA ARG A 327 -17.95 5.85 -15.63
C ARG A 327 -16.76 5.20 -14.93
N ILE A 328 -16.98 4.34 -13.93
CA ILE A 328 -15.90 3.67 -13.18
C ILE A 328 -16.13 2.15 -13.16
N GLY A 329 -15.15 1.40 -12.63
CA GLY A 329 -15.11 -0.05 -12.77
C GLY A 329 -16.38 -0.78 -12.28
N GLN A 330 -16.76 -1.84 -12.98
CA GLN A 330 -18.02 -2.58 -12.76
C GLN A 330 -17.79 -4.00 -12.23
N PHE A 331 -17.03 -4.13 -11.15
CA PHE A 331 -16.72 -5.40 -10.49
C PHE A 331 -16.58 -5.21 -8.98
N CYS A 332 -16.75 -6.27 -8.18
CA CYS A 332 -16.47 -6.21 -6.75
C CYS A 332 -14.96 -6.42 -6.54
N ILE A 333 -14.27 -5.37 -6.08
CA ILE A 333 -12.82 -5.44 -5.88
C ILE A 333 -12.42 -6.34 -4.70
N ASP A 334 -13.20 -6.32 -3.64
CA ASP A 334 -12.97 -7.11 -2.44
C ASP A 334 -12.93 -8.61 -2.79
N LEU A 335 -14.00 -9.12 -3.41
CA LEU A 335 -14.08 -10.49 -3.93
C LEU A 335 -12.89 -10.86 -4.81
N LYS A 336 -12.45 -9.95 -5.68
CA LYS A 336 -11.39 -10.23 -6.66
C LYS A 336 -10.00 -10.27 -6.05
N LEU A 337 -9.74 -9.42 -5.07
CA LEU A 337 -8.52 -9.46 -4.30
C LEU A 337 -8.52 -10.67 -3.35
N ALA A 338 -9.66 -11.02 -2.77
CA ALA A 338 -9.79 -12.19 -1.90
C ALA A 338 -9.59 -13.51 -2.66
N GLN A 339 -9.99 -13.55 -3.94
CA GLN A 339 -9.66 -14.66 -4.85
C GLN A 339 -8.16 -14.71 -5.14
N ALA A 340 -7.53 -13.57 -5.40
CA ALA A 340 -6.10 -13.49 -5.67
C ALA A 340 -5.25 -13.94 -4.45
N VAL A 341 -5.58 -13.47 -3.25
CA VAL A 341 -4.89 -13.86 -2.00
C VAL A 341 -4.93 -15.36 -1.74
N ARG A 342 -6.03 -16.03 -2.12
CA ARG A 342 -6.18 -17.49 -2.03
C ARG A 342 -5.53 -18.26 -3.17
N GLY A 343 -4.90 -17.57 -4.13
CA GLY A 343 -4.22 -18.19 -5.27
C GLY A 343 -5.14 -18.60 -6.42
N ASP A 344 -6.38 -18.09 -6.49
CA ASP A 344 -7.27 -18.32 -7.64
C ASP A 344 -6.84 -17.42 -8.82
N VAL A 345 -5.89 -17.93 -9.61
CA VAL A 345 -5.31 -17.23 -10.78
C VAL A 345 -6.37 -16.95 -11.86
N GLU A 346 -7.36 -17.84 -12.00
CA GLU A 346 -8.40 -17.74 -13.00
C GLU A 346 -9.39 -16.60 -12.74
N ARG A 347 -9.66 -16.31 -11.46
CA ARG A 347 -10.72 -15.37 -11.06
C ARG A 347 -10.23 -14.12 -10.36
N GLY A 348 -9.01 -14.14 -9.81
CA GLY A 348 -8.43 -13.08 -9.01
C GLY A 348 -7.94 -11.86 -9.79
N LEU A 349 -7.80 -10.74 -9.07
CA LEU A 349 -7.14 -9.52 -9.52
C LEU A 349 -5.78 -9.37 -8.83
N PHE A 350 -4.71 -9.27 -9.61
CA PHE A 350 -3.33 -9.29 -9.12
C PHE A 350 -2.65 -7.95 -9.39
N PHE A 351 -2.60 -7.09 -8.38
CA PHE A 351 -1.93 -5.78 -8.50
C PHE A 351 -0.42 -5.92 -8.55
N ARG A 352 0.23 -5.16 -9.45
CA ARG A 352 1.68 -5.19 -9.65
C ARG A 352 2.19 -3.86 -10.23
N GLY A 353 3.30 -3.36 -9.70
CA GLY A 353 4.03 -2.22 -10.28
C GLY A 353 4.84 -2.56 -11.53
N ARG A 354 5.30 -1.55 -12.28
CA ARG A 354 6.03 -1.74 -13.56
C ARG A 354 7.49 -2.18 -13.41
N GLY A 355 8.07 -1.99 -12.22
CA GLY A 355 9.48 -2.25 -11.97
C GLY A 355 9.85 -3.73 -12.13
N ALA A 356 11.15 -3.96 -12.33
CA ALA A 356 11.71 -5.29 -12.22
C ALA A 356 11.59 -5.80 -10.77
N LEU A 357 11.86 -7.08 -10.57
CA LEU A 357 12.01 -7.63 -9.22
C LEU A 357 13.50 -7.79 -8.91
N PRO A 358 13.94 -7.47 -7.68
CA PRO A 358 15.32 -7.60 -7.23
C PRO A 358 15.97 -8.95 -7.55
N PHE A 359 15.19 -10.03 -7.47
CA PHE A 359 15.64 -11.42 -7.66
C PHE A 359 14.99 -12.11 -8.86
N GLY A 360 14.49 -11.33 -9.83
CA GLY A 360 13.74 -11.88 -10.97
C GLY A 360 12.50 -12.63 -10.48
N GLU A 361 12.33 -13.87 -10.94
CA GLU A 361 11.18 -14.71 -10.58
C GLU A 361 11.34 -15.44 -9.23
N ALA A 362 12.52 -15.35 -8.60
CA ALA A 362 12.81 -16.07 -7.38
C ALA A 362 12.09 -15.47 -6.17
N ILE A 363 11.34 -16.32 -5.47
CA ILE A 363 10.72 -16.02 -4.17
C ILE A 363 11.79 -16.25 -3.10
N ARG A 364 12.12 -15.20 -2.33
CA ARG A 364 13.18 -15.20 -1.31
C ARG A 364 12.71 -14.56 0.00
N PRO A 365 13.40 -14.79 1.13
CA PRO A 365 13.07 -14.18 2.41
C PRO A 365 13.16 -12.65 2.40
N VAL A 366 12.41 -12.00 3.28
CA VAL A 366 12.46 -10.56 3.56
C VAL A 366 13.88 -10.12 3.94
N ALA A 367 14.56 -10.89 4.80
CA ALA A 367 15.91 -10.58 5.25
C ALA A 367 16.90 -10.46 4.09
N GLU A 368 16.82 -11.39 3.13
CA GLU A 368 17.65 -11.37 1.93
C GLU A 368 17.34 -10.18 1.01
N LEU A 369 16.06 -9.85 0.85
CA LEU A 369 15.64 -8.68 0.08
C LEU A 369 16.18 -7.39 0.71
N ILE A 370 16.02 -7.21 2.03
CA ILE A 370 16.53 -6.02 2.74
C ILE A 370 18.05 -5.95 2.66
N HIS A 371 18.75 -7.08 2.86
CA HIS A 371 20.20 -7.15 2.72
C HIS A 371 20.63 -6.68 1.32
N TYR A 372 20.08 -7.27 0.26
CA TYR A 372 20.40 -6.88 -1.11
C TYR A 372 20.14 -5.40 -1.38
N LEU A 373 18.99 -4.85 -0.96
CA LEU A 373 18.66 -3.45 -1.21
C LEU A 373 19.67 -2.50 -0.55
N LEU A 374 20.22 -2.87 0.61
CA LEU A 374 21.18 -2.06 1.35
C LEU A 374 22.62 -2.27 0.87
N THR A 375 23.04 -3.51 0.63
CA THR A 375 24.46 -3.85 0.36
C THR A 375 24.78 -4.06 -1.10
N GLY A 376 23.77 -4.37 -1.93
CA GLY A 376 23.96 -4.81 -3.32
C GLY A 376 24.36 -6.28 -3.44
N GLU A 377 24.61 -6.98 -2.34
CA GLU A 377 25.00 -8.39 -2.34
C GLU A 377 23.77 -9.26 -2.59
N LYS A 378 23.83 -10.09 -3.64
CA LYS A 378 22.76 -11.06 -3.93
C LYS A 378 22.92 -12.31 -3.06
N PRO A 379 21.80 -12.94 -2.66
CA PRO A 379 21.82 -14.24 -2.00
C PRO A 379 22.54 -15.32 -2.80
N ALA A 380 23.14 -16.29 -2.10
CA ALA A 380 23.74 -17.45 -2.72
C ALA A 380 22.72 -18.23 -3.57
N GLY A 381 23.14 -18.74 -4.73
CA GLY A 381 22.28 -19.49 -5.65
C GLY A 381 21.43 -18.64 -6.61
N LEU A 382 21.39 -17.32 -6.44
CA LEU A 382 20.93 -16.41 -7.49
C LEU A 382 22.11 -16.07 -8.39
N ALA A 383 22.16 -16.68 -9.59
CA ALA A 383 23.20 -16.37 -10.56
C ALA A 383 23.32 -14.84 -10.72
N ALA A 384 24.55 -14.34 -10.74
CA ALA A 384 24.80 -12.98 -11.17
C ALA A 384 24.31 -12.89 -12.62
N ALA A 385 23.10 -12.36 -12.82
CA ALA A 385 22.61 -12.03 -14.15
C ALA A 385 23.72 -11.26 -14.86
N ALA A 386 24.23 -11.84 -15.95
CA ALA A 386 25.38 -11.34 -16.67
C ALA A 386 25.06 -9.95 -17.25
N GLY A 387 25.98 -9.01 -17.03
CA GLY A 387 26.15 -7.77 -17.81
C GLY A 387 25.10 -6.70 -17.61
#